data_AF-A0A699UFK8-F1
#
_entry.id   AF-A0A699UFK8-F1
#
_cell.length_a   1.000
_cell.length_b   1.000
_cell.length_c   1.000
_cell.angle_alpha   90.00
_cell.angle_beta   90.00
_cell.angle_gamma   90.00
#
_symmetry.space_group_name_H-M   'P 1'
#
loop_
_entity.id
_entity.type
_entity.pdbx_description
1 polymer ?
#
loop_
_entity_poly.entity_id
_entity_poly.type
_entity_poly.pdbx_seq_one_letter_code
_entity_poly.pdbx_strand_id
1 'polypeptide(L)'
;MWLVILTTYNLPPWLCMKESYFMLTLLIPGPKSPGKDIDVYLRPLIYDLKVLWAKPGVETIDITTGLKFNMRAMVLWTINYFPARSSLSRWSGQGYKACPTCNEHTPYVRVLGKIAYVGHRRFLKKPHKWRRSLEFNSETKNEDPLREFSRDAIMTQLARLPTHVKGKHPRFGGVKIERNVLIELN
;
A
#
# COMPACT_ATOMS: atom_id res chain seq x y z
N MET A 1 17.70 5.33 -5.63
CA MET A 1 17.75 5.45 -4.16
C MET A 1 16.33 5.65 -3.68
N TRP A 2 15.96 5.03 -2.56
CA TRP A 2 14.60 5.10 -2.00
C TRP A 2 14.66 5.59 -0.56
N LEU A 3 13.81 6.55 -0.21
CA LEU A 3 13.79 7.18 1.11
C LEU A 3 12.55 6.73 1.90
N VAL A 4 12.76 6.45 3.19
CA VAL A 4 11.65 6.31 4.16
C VAL A 4 11.76 7.46 5.14
N ILE A 5 10.82 8.39 5.01
CA ILE A 5 10.75 9.60 5.83
C ILE A 5 9.58 9.44 6.81
N LEU A 6 9.84 9.72 8.09
CA LEU A 6 8.81 9.91 9.09
C LEU A 6 8.67 11.39 9.43
N THR A 7 7.45 11.78 9.77
CA THR A 7 7.16 13.10 10.34
C THR A 7 6.29 12.93 11.58
N THR A 8 6.54 13.78 12.58
CA THR A 8 5.72 13.83 13.80
C THR A 8 4.44 14.62 13.54
N TYR A 9 3.30 13.95 13.63
CA TYR A 9 2.00 14.57 13.36
C TYR A 9 1.41 15.36 14.54
N ASN A 10 2.12 15.44 15.67
CA ASN A 10 1.73 16.24 16.83
C ASN A 10 2.02 17.74 16.65
N LEU A 11 2.74 18.12 15.58
CA LEU A 11 3.03 19.50 15.24
C LEU A 11 1.88 20.12 14.44
N PRO A 12 1.71 21.45 14.50
CA PRO A 12 0.78 22.15 13.64
C PRO A 12 1.00 21.84 12.15
N PRO A 13 -0.05 21.89 11.30
CA PRO A 13 0.03 21.47 9.89
C PRO A 13 1.12 22.19 9.06
N TRP A 14 1.42 23.45 9.40
CA TRP A 14 2.45 24.24 8.72
C TRP A 14 3.89 23.90 9.15
N LEU A 15 4.07 23.11 10.22
CA LEU A 15 5.37 22.65 10.69
C LEU A 15 5.61 21.18 10.34
N CYS A 16 4.60 20.30 10.47
CA CYS A 16 4.78 18.86 10.28
C CYS A 16 5.25 18.48 8.86
N MET A 17 4.99 19.31 7.85
CA MET A 17 5.44 19.08 6.47
C MET A 17 6.70 19.85 6.08
N LYS A 18 7.36 20.53 7.03
CA LYS A 18 8.66 21.19 6.75
C LYS A 18 9.79 20.17 6.83
N GLU A 19 10.77 20.32 5.93
CA GLU A 19 11.95 19.46 5.84
C GLU A 19 12.72 19.35 7.16
N SER A 20 12.77 20.43 7.96
CA SER A 20 13.41 20.45 9.28
C SER A 20 12.81 19.46 10.30
N TYR A 21 11.59 18.98 10.06
CA TYR A 21 10.90 18.00 10.92
C TYR A 21 10.80 16.61 10.27
N PHE A 22 11.43 16.42 9.12
CA PHE A 22 11.52 15.12 8.48
C PHE A 22 12.65 14.30 9.10
N MET A 23 12.28 13.13 9.62
CA MET A 23 13.23 12.13 10.08
C MET A 23 13.48 11.14 8.94
N LEU A 24 14.66 11.22 8.33
CA LEU A 24 15.10 10.19 7.40
C LEU A 24 15.43 8.91 8.18
N THR A 25 14.51 7.94 8.16
CA THR A 25 14.64 6.72 8.96
C THR A 25 15.38 5.60 8.23
N LEU A 26 15.19 5.48 6.91
CA LEU A 26 15.87 4.47 6.11
C LEU A 26 16.28 5.02 4.74
N LEU A 27 17.48 4.65 4.35
CA LEU A 27 18.03 4.86 3.01
C LEU A 27 18.17 3.50 2.32
N ILE A 28 17.28 3.21 1.38
CA ILE A 28 17.29 1.93 0.68
C ILE A 28 18.06 2.12 -0.64
N PRO A 29 19.24 1.46 -0.80
CA PRO A 29 20.07 1.63 -1.98
C PRO A 29 19.45 0.96 -3.21
N GLY A 30 19.82 1.46 -4.38
CA GLY A 30 19.46 0.86 -5.66
C GLY A 30 18.67 1.76 -6.58
N PRO A 31 18.87 1.65 -7.91
CA PRO A 31 18.14 2.42 -8.91
C PRO A 31 16.72 1.87 -9.16
N LYS A 32 16.44 0.62 -8.74
CA LYS A 32 15.16 -0.08 -8.98
C LYS A 32 14.34 -0.13 -7.69
N SER A 33 13.02 -0.29 -7.83
CA SER A 33 12.11 -0.46 -6.68
C SER A 33 12.48 -1.68 -5.84
N PRO A 34 12.45 -1.58 -4.50
CA PRO A 34 12.67 -2.73 -3.61
C PRO A 34 11.58 -3.79 -3.77
N GLY A 35 10.41 -3.43 -4.32
CA GLY A 35 9.33 -4.36 -4.64
C GLY A 35 8.95 -5.26 -3.46
N LYS A 36 9.05 -6.58 -3.66
CA LYS A 36 8.70 -7.59 -2.65
C LYS A 36 9.67 -7.68 -1.47
N ASP A 37 10.85 -7.05 -1.55
CA ASP A 37 11.86 -7.07 -0.50
C ASP A 37 11.80 -5.81 0.38
N ILE A 38 10.86 -4.89 0.12
CA ILE A 38 10.64 -3.69 0.96
C ILE A 38 10.37 -4.05 2.43
N ASP A 39 9.75 -5.20 2.68
CA ASP A 39 9.48 -5.71 4.02
C ASP A 39 10.74 -6.04 4.82
N VAL A 40 11.80 -6.49 4.14
CA VAL A 40 13.11 -6.76 4.75
C VAL A 40 13.75 -5.46 5.20
N TYR A 41 13.73 -4.43 4.34
CA TYR A 41 14.32 -3.12 4.66
C TYR A 41 13.56 -2.38 5.76
N LEU A 42 12.23 -2.53 5.84
CA LEU A 42 11.40 -1.88 6.86
C LEU A 42 11.46 -2.56 8.23
N ARG A 43 12.00 -3.78 8.32
CA ARG A 43 12.09 -4.54 9.57
C ARG A 43 12.69 -3.77 10.76
N PRO A 44 13.85 -3.08 10.64
CA PRO A 44 14.39 -2.27 11.74
C PRO A 44 13.42 -1.18 12.18
N LEU A 45 12.86 -0.41 11.25
CA LEU A 45 11.89 0.63 11.58
C LEU A 45 10.63 0.06 12.27
N ILE A 46 10.10 -1.06 11.79
CA ILE A 46 8.94 -1.72 12.40
C ILE A 46 9.27 -2.20 13.82
N TYR A 47 10.49 -2.66 14.06
CA TYR A 47 10.94 -3.07 15.39
C TYR A 47 10.92 -1.87 16.35
N ASP A 48 11.52 -0.74 15.96
CA ASP A 48 11.55 0.47 16.79
C ASP A 48 10.15 1.01 17.08
N LEU A 49 9.26 1.01 16.07
CA LEU A 49 7.86 1.40 16.24
C LEU A 49 7.10 0.49 17.23
N LYS A 50 7.40 -0.81 17.23
CA LYS A 50 6.82 -1.75 18.20
C LYS A 50 7.34 -1.50 19.62
N VAL A 51 8.64 -1.21 19.77
CA VAL A 51 9.24 -0.85 21.07
C VAL A 51 8.61 0.43 21.61
N LEU A 52 8.47 1.46 20.77
CA LEU A 52 7.80 2.71 21.12
C LEU A 52 6.33 2.52 21.50
N TRP A 53 5.62 1.61 20.84
CA TRP A 53 4.20 1.40 21.13
C TRP A 53 3.94 0.55 22.38
N ALA A 54 4.83 -0.41 22.68
CA ALA A 54 4.68 -1.31 23.83
C ALA A 54 4.57 -0.53 25.15
N LYS A 55 3.88 -1.08 26.15
CA LYS A 55 3.85 -0.49 27.50
C LYS A 55 5.14 -0.88 28.24
N PRO A 56 5.80 0.05 28.97
CA PRO A 56 5.38 1.43 29.26
C PRO A 56 5.65 2.46 28.15
N GLY A 57 6.50 2.13 27.18
CA GLY A 57 7.03 3.03 26.14
C GLY A 57 8.54 3.09 26.26
N VAL A 58 9.15 4.16 25.75
CA VAL A 58 10.59 4.42 25.91
C VAL A 58 10.77 5.66 26.78
N GLU A 59 11.55 5.55 27.86
CA GLU A 59 11.91 6.69 28.69
C GLU A 59 12.65 7.73 27.84
N THR A 60 12.18 8.97 27.85
CA THR A 60 12.71 10.10 27.07
C THR A 60 12.70 11.34 27.95
N ILE A 61 13.60 12.28 27.66
CA ILE A 61 13.69 13.58 28.34
C ILE A 61 13.12 14.65 27.41
N ASP A 62 12.19 15.44 27.91
CA ASP A 62 11.79 16.67 27.24
C ASP A 62 12.86 17.74 27.47
N ILE A 63 13.48 18.23 26.39
CA ILE A 63 14.57 19.20 26.45
C ILE A 63 14.10 20.54 27.02
N THR A 64 12.84 20.92 26.80
CA THR A 64 12.31 22.20 27.28
C THR A 64 12.05 22.20 28.79
N THR A 65 11.54 21.10 29.33
CA THR A 65 11.18 21.00 30.76
C THR A 65 12.23 20.26 31.61
N GLY A 66 13.13 19.50 30.98
CA GLY A 66 14.09 18.62 31.65
C GLY A 66 13.46 17.36 32.28
N LEU A 67 12.15 17.16 32.14
CA LEU A 67 11.44 16.06 32.77
C LEU A 67 11.53 14.77 31.95
N LYS A 68 11.63 13.66 32.68
CA LYS A 68 11.53 12.32 32.12
C LYS A 68 10.07 11.93 31.93
N PHE A 69 9.75 11.34 30.78
CA PHE A 69 8.44 10.77 30.50
C PHE A 69 8.60 9.51 29.64
N ASN A 70 7.58 8.65 29.64
CA ASN A 70 7.54 7.48 28.76
C ASN A 70 6.90 7.86 27.43
N MET A 71 7.71 8.00 26.38
CA MET A 71 7.24 8.29 25.04
C MET A 71 6.63 7.05 24.41
N ARG A 72 5.45 7.24 23.80
CA ARG A 72 4.82 6.25 22.93
C ARG A 72 4.50 6.87 21.59
N ALA A 73 4.72 6.12 20.53
CA ALA A 73 4.44 6.55 19.16
C ALA A 73 3.65 5.49 18.41
N MET A 74 2.81 5.93 17.47
CA MET A 74 2.11 5.07 16.52
C MET A 74 2.17 5.68 15.12
N VAL A 75 2.15 4.83 14.10
CA VAL A 75 2.01 5.28 12.71
C VAL A 75 0.53 5.51 12.42
N LEU A 76 0.18 6.72 11.99
CA LEU A 76 -1.21 7.09 11.69
C LEU A 76 -1.60 6.71 10.25
N TRP A 77 -0.77 7.08 9.27
CA TRP A 77 -0.90 6.65 7.87
C TRP A 77 0.44 6.74 7.14
N THR A 78 0.50 6.18 5.93
CA THR A 78 1.64 6.29 5.02
C THR A 78 1.28 7.14 3.82
N ILE A 79 2.17 8.05 3.40
CA ILE A 79 2.04 8.76 2.12
C ILE A 79 2.95 8.09 1.11
N ASN A 80 2.35 7.53 0.07
CA ASN A 80 3.05 6.73 -0.93
C ASN A 80 2.37 6.87 -2.29
N TYR A 81 3.19 6.89 -3.34
CA TYR A 81 2.71 6.72 -4.71
C TYR A 81 2.25 5.27 -4.93
N PHE A 82 1.46 5.03 -5.97
CA PHE A 82 0.71 3.78 -6.15
C PHE A 82 1.57 2.49 -6.15
N PRO A 83 2.70 2.40 -6.88
CA PRO A 83 3.59 1.25 -6.80
C PRO A 83 4.21 1.00 -5.40
N ALA A 84 4.57 2.04 -4.65
CA ALA A 84 5.03 1.85 -3.26
C ALA A 84 3.91 1.32 -2.38
N ARG A 85 2.69 1.84 -2.53
CA ARG A 85 1.52 1.32 -1.80
C ARG A 85 1.33 -0.17 -2.05
N SER A 86 1.37 -0.61 -3.30
CA SER A 86 1.29 -2.03 -3.66
C SER A 86 2.36 -2.86 -2.98
N SER A 87 3.61 -2.38 -2.97
CA SER A 87 4.73 -3.10 -2.36
C SER A 87 4.57 -3.20 -0.84
N LEU A 88 4.14 -2.11 -0.19
CA LEU A 88 3.92 -2.01 1.26
C LEU A 88 2.74 -2.85 1.75
N SER A 89 1.61 -2.78 1.06
CA SER A 89 0.41 -3.56 1.42
C SER A 89 0.46 -5.00 0.93
N ARG A 90 1.51 -5.37 0.17
CA ARG A 90 1.59 -6.62 -0.61
C ARG A 90 0.39 -6.82 -1.54
N TRP A 91 -0.31 -5.74 -1.89
CA TRP A 91 -1.41 -5.76 -2.84
C TRP A 91 -0.86 -5.85 -4.27
N SER A 92 -1.63 -6.44 -5.18
CA SER A 92 -1.25 -6.44 -6.60
C SER A 92 -1.21 -5.00 -7.12
N GLY A 93 -0.05 -4.47 -7.51
CA GLY A 93 0.06 -3.13 -8.09
C GLY A 93 -0.13 -3.11 -9.60
N GLN A 94 -0.28 -4.30 -10.20
CA GLN A 94 -0.31 -4.54 -11.64
C GLN A 94 -1.23 -5.71 -11.94
N GLY A 95 -1.53 -5.94 -13.22
CA GLY A 95 -2.37 -7.05 -13.66
C GLY A 95 -3.86 -6.78 -13.47
N TYR A 96 -4.67 -7.84 -13.45
CA TYR A 96 -6.13 -7.70 -13.53
C TYR A 96 -6.81 -7.21 -12.25
N LYS A 97 -6.13 -7.29 -11.09
CA LYS A 97 -6.69 -7.00 -9.76
C LYS A 97 -5.96 -5.86 -9.04
N ALA A 98 -5.49 -4.86 -9.79
CA ALA A 98 -4.63 -3.84 -9.19
C ALA A 98 -5.36 -2.79 -8.34
N CYS A 99 -6.65 -2.56 -8.56
CA CYS A 99 -7.37 -1.51 -7.86
C CYS A 99 -7.71 -1.99 -6.44
N PRO A 100 -7.18 -1.34 -5.37
CA PRO A 100 -7.49 -1.75 -4.00
C PRO A 100 -8.95 -1.46 -3.61
N THR A 101 -9.59 -0.50 -4.28
CA THR A 101 -11.00 -0.16 -4.05
C THR A 101 -11.94 -1.17 -4.72
N CYS A 102 -11.61 -1.60 -5.94
CA CYS A 102 -12.48 -2.50 -6.70
C CYS A 102 -12.19 -3.98 -6.40
N ASN A 103 -11.01 -4.29 -5.88
CA ASN A 103 -10.59 -5.63 -5.51
C ASN A 103 -10.73 -6.64 -6.68
N GLU A 104 -11.38 -7.79 -6.45
CA GLU A 104 -11.64 -8.81 -7.46
C GLU A 104 -12.54 -8.32 -8.60
N HIS A 105 -13.31 -7.25 -8.36
CA HIS A 105 -14.16 -6.60 -9.34
C HIS A 105 -13.48 -5.40 -10.02
N THR A 106 -12.14 -5.40 -10.07
CA THR A 106 -11.35 -4.41 -10.82
C THR A 106 -11.72 -4.49 -12.31
N PRO A 107 -12.35 -3.45 -12.86
CA PRO A 107 -12.74 -3.44 -14.26
C PRO A 107 -11.53 -3.08 -15.11
N TYR A 108 -11.29 -3.86 -16.15
CA TYR A 108 -10.15 -3.66 -17.04
C TYR A 108 -10.54 -3.96 -18.48
N VAL A 109 -9.80 -3.37 -19.40
CA VAL A 109 -9.82 -3.71 -20.84
C VAL A 109 -8.39 -3.89 -21.32
N ARG A 110 -8.22 -4.66 -22.41
CA ARG A 110 -6.93 -4.76 -23.08
C ARG A 110 -6.85 -3.73 -24.20
N VAL A 111 -5.84 -2.88 -24.16
CA VAL A 111 -5.54 -1.88 -25.20
C VAL A 111 -4.11 -2.11 -25.65
N LEU A 112 -3.93 -2.49 -26.92
CA LEU A 112 -2.60 -2.71 -27.52
C LEU A 112 -1.69 -3.63 -26.68
N GLY A 113 -2.25 -4.73 -26.17
CA GLY A 113 -1.53 -5.70 -25.34
C GLY A 113 -1.28 -5.26 -23.89
N LYS A 114 -1.69 -4.06 -23.48
CA LYS A 114 -1.60 -3.55 -22.11
C LYS A 114 -2.96 -3.60 -21.42
N ILE A 115 -2.94 -3.70 -20.10
CA ILE A 115 -4.14 -3.63 -19.25
C ILE A 115 -4.41 -2.16 -18.94
N ALA A 116 -5.58 -1.67 -19.33
CA ALA A 116 -6.10 -0.36 -18.94
C ALA A 116 -7.25 -0.54 -17.93
N TYR A 117 -7.15 0.14 -16.80
CA TYR A 117 -8.23 0.16 -15.81
C TYR A 117 -9.31 1.15 -16.24
N VAL A 118 -10.57 0.71 -16.18
CA VAL A 118 -11.72 1.49 -16.64
C VAL A 118 -12.76 1.60 -15.53
N GLY A 119 -14.00 1.95 -15.85
CA GLY A 119 -15.10 1.91 -14.88
C GLY A 119 -15.05 2.98 -13.78
N HIS A 120 -14.02 3.83 -13.71
CA HIS A 120 -13.90 4.90 -12.71
C HIS A 120 -15.10 5.86 -12.68
N ARG A 121 -15.82 6.00 -13.79
CA ARG A 121 -17.02 6.85 -13.90
C ARG A 121 -18.15 6.43 -12.96
N ARG A 122 -18.18 5.17 -12.49
CA ARG A 122 -19.17 4.70 -11.50
C ARG A 122 -19.01 5.31 -10.11
N PHE A 123 -17.87 5.96 -9.81
CA PHE A 123 -17.68 6.67 -8.54
C PHE A 123 -18.23 8.10 -8.55
N LEU A 124 -18.62 8.63 -9.72
CA LEU A 124 -19.28 9.93 -9.83
C LEU A 124 -20.72 9.84 -9.31
N LYS A 125 -21.37 10.95 -8.95
CA LYS A 125 -22.80 10.93 -8.57
C LYS A 125 -23.68 10.45 -9.74
N LYS A 126 -24.81 9.77 -9.49
CA LYS A 126 -25.69 9.22 -10.56
C LYS A 126 -26.12 10.23 -11.65
N PRO A 127 -26.51 11.49 -11.34
CA PRO A 127 -26.87 12.45 -12.39
C PRO A 127 -25.67 13.03 -13.15
N HIS A 128 -24.43 12.56 -12.91
CA HIS A 128 -23.24 13.13 -13.53
C HIS A 128 -23.16 12.80 -15.03
N LYS A 129 -23.05 13.83 -15.90
CA LYS A 129 -23.02 13.70 -17.36
C LYS A 129 -22.02 12.66 -17.89
N TRP A 130 -20.82 12.61 -17.29
CA TRP A 130 -19.79 11.65 -17.70
C TRP A 130 -20.17 10.18 -17.52
N ARG A 131 -21.11 9.83 -16.64
CA ARG A 131 -21.63 8.45 -16.56
C ARG A 131 -22.34 8.02 -17.85
N ARG A 132 -22.89 8.97 -18.62
CA ARG A 132 -23.62 8.72 -19.88
C ARG A 132 -22.80 9.03 -21.13
N SER A 133 -21.63 9.66 -20.99
CA SER A 133 -20.75 9.94 -22.13
C SER A 133 -20.24 8.63 -22.76
N LEU A 134 -20.32 8.57 -24.09
CA LEU A 134 -19.81 7.46 -24.91
C LEU A 134 -18.36 7.71 -25.37
N GLU A 135 -17.79 8.89 -25.10
CA GLU A 135 -16.46 9.29 -25.58
C GLU A 135 -15.33 8.46 -24.97
N PHE A 136 -15.56 7.82 -23.82
CA PHE A 136 -14.50 7.11 -23.09
C PHE A 136 -14.28 5.67 -23.57
N ASN A 137 -15.34 4.88 -23.60
CA ASN A 137 -15.28 3.48 -24.01
C ASN A 137 -16.60 3.03 -24.66
N SER A 138 -17.36 3.97 -25.24
CA SER A 138 -18.65 3.71 -25.90
C SER A 138 -19.70 3.02 -25.03
N GLU A 139 -19.52 3.05 -23.71
CA GLU A 139 -20.45 2.47 -22.74
C GLU A 139 -21.03 3.55 -21.82
N THR A 140 -22.27 3.36 -21.38
CA THR A 140 -22.82 4.11 -20.24
C THR A 140 -22.55 3.34 -18.94
N LYS A 141 -22.38 4.06 -17.83
CA LYS A 141 -22.12 3.48 -16.50
C LYS A 141 -23.19 3.93 -15.50
N ASN A 142 -24.26 3.13 -15.41
CA ASN A 142 -25.35 3.33 -14.45
C ASN A 142 -25.17 2.52 -13.16
N GLU A 143 -24.22 1.58 -13.13
CA GLU A 143 -23.89 0.82 -11.93
C GLU A 143 -23.51 1.75 -10.76
N ASP A 144 -23.85 1.31 -9.56
CA ASP A 144 -23.38 1.92 -8.35
C ASP A 144 -21.88 1.63 -8.12
N PRO A 145 -21.18 2.49 -7.38
CA PRO A 145 -19.87 2.13 -6.84
C PRO A 145 -19.95 0.75 -6.18
N LEU A 146 -18.91 -0.05 -6.37
CA LEU A 146 -18.79 -1.30 -5.63
C LEU A 146 -18.89 -1.02 -4.13
N ARG A 147 -19.60 -1.89 -3.42
CA ARG A 147 -19.71 -1.82 -1.96
C ARG A 147 -18.31 -1.85 -1.37
N GLU A 148 -18.06 -0.98 -0.40
CA GLU A 148 -16.82 -1.05 0.37
C GLU A 148 -16.74 -2.43 1.05
N PHE A 149 -15.58 -3.06 0.94
CA PHE A 149 -15.36 -4.34 1.60
C PHE A 149 -15.32 -4.11 3.11
N SER A 150 -16.19 -4.81 3.85
CA SER A 150 -16.09 -4.83 5.31
C SER A 150 -14.77 -5.46 5.73
N ARG A 151 -14.29 -5.11 6.92
CA ARG A 151 -13.08 -5.74 7.50
C ARG A 151 -13.18 -7.26 7.47
N ASP A 152 -14.33 -7.81 7.84
CA ASP A 152 -14.54 -9.27 7.91
C ASP A 152 -14.53 -9.93 6.52
N ALA A 153 -15.07 -9.25 5.50
CA ALA A 153 -14.99 -9.71 4.12
C ALA A 153 -13.53 -9.75 3.64
N ILE A 154 -12.74 -8.71 3.93
CA ILE A 154 -11.31 -8.66 3.60
C ILE A 154 -10.55 -9.77 4.33
N MET A 155 -10.81 -9.97 5.62
CA MET A 155 -10.14 -11.01 6.41
C MET A 155 -10.50 -12.42 5.92
N THR A 156 -11.75 -12.65 5.53
CA THR A 156 -12.21 -13.91 4.93
C THR A 156 -11.49 -14.19 3.62
N GLN A 157 -11.36 -13.18 2.74
CA GLN A 157 -10.61 -13.32 1.49
C GLN A 157 -9.13 -13.59 1.76
N LEU A 158 -8.52 -12.87 2.70
CA LEU A 158 -7.12 -13.03 3.07
C LEU A 158 -6.82 -14.44 3.59
N ALA A 159 -7.73 -15.01 4.39
CA ALA A 159 -7.60 -16.36 4.93
C ALA A 159 -7.61 -17.46 3.85
N ARG A 160 -8.21 -17.19 2.68
CA ARG A 160 -8.23 -18.12 1.53
C ARG A 160 -6.97 -18.03 0.68
N LEU A 161 -6.14 -17.00 0.84
CA LEU A 161 -4.93 -16.85 0.04
C LEU A 161 -3.88 -17.86 0.49
N PRO A 162 -3.28 -18.62 -0.44
CA PRO A 162 -2.22 -19.56 -0.10
C PRO A 162 -1.03 -18.79 0.47
N THR A 163 -0.35 -19.39 1.45
CA THR A 163 0.92 -18.87 1.94
C THR A 163 1.96 -18.95 0.82
N HIS A 164 2.18 -17.83 0.14
CA HIS A 164 3.08 -17.78 -1.01
C HIS A 164 4.53 -18.00 -0.55
N VAL A 165 5.09 -19.14 -0.92
CA VAL A 165 6.51 -19.44 -0.75
C VAL A 165 7.30 -18.61 -1.78
N LYS A 166 8.23 -17.74 -1.34
CA LYS A 166 9.00 -16.85 -2.25
C LYS A 166 9.73 -17.70 -3.32
N GLY A 167 9.85 -17.21 -4.56
CA GLY A 167 10.47 -17.98 -5.65
C GLY A 167 11.93 -18.38 -5.45
N LYS A 168 12.65 -17.73 -4.51
CA LYS A 168 14.03 -18.10 -4.10
C LYS A 168 14.07 -19.02 -2.87
N HIS A 169 12.95 -19.61 -2.46
CA HIS A 169 12.92 -20.46 -1.28
C HIS A 169 13.78 -21.72 -1.50
N PRO A 170 14.48 -22.23 -0.48
CA PRO A 170 15.34 -23.42 -0.61
C PRO A 170 14.62 -24.63 -1.21
N ARG A 171 13.31 -24.78 -0.93
CA ARG A 171 12.46 -25.84 -1.51
C ARG A 171 12.31 -25.77 -3.05
N PHE A 172 12.70 -24.67 -3.69
CA PHE A 172 12.65 -24.48 -5.15
C PHE A 172 14.04 -24.46 -5.80
N GLY A 173 15.08 -24.90 -5.09
CA GLY A 173 16.44 -24.98 -5.64
C GLY A 173 17.11 -23.63 -5.91
N GLY A 174 16.55 -22.52 -5.42
CA GLY A 174 17.12 -21.18 -5.57
C GLY A 174 16.97 -20.55 -6.97
N VAL A 175 16.27 -21.21 -7.90
CA VAL A 175 16.09 -20.73 -9.28
C VAL A 175 14.85 -19.84 -9.39
N LYS A 176 14.92 -18.79 -10.22
CA LYS A 176 13.77 -17.93 -10.52
C LYS A 176 12.74 -18.72 -11.34
N ILE A 177 11.60 -19.05 -10.75
CA ILE A 177 10.49 -19.70 -11.46
C ILE A 177 9.80 -18.68 -12.39
N GLU A 178 9.65 -19.01 -13.67
CA GLU A 178 8.72 -18.33 -14.57
C GLU A 178 7.29 -18.78 -14.26
N ARG A 179 6.40 -17.83 -13.96
CA ARG A 179 5.01 -18.14 -13.59
C ARG A 179 4.24 -18.59 -14.82
N ASN A 180 3.71 -19.81 -14.79
CA ASN A 180 2.78 -20.30 -15.80
C ASN A 180 1.35 -19.90 -15.39
N VAL A 181 0.82 -18.85 -16.04
CA VAL A 181 -0.40 -18.12 -15.64
C VAL A 181 -1.68 -18.99 -15.72
N LEU A 182 -1.63 -20.11 -16.44
CA LEU A 182 -2.80 -20.99 -16.66
C LEU A 182 -3.15 -21.89 -15.47
N ILE A 183 -2.25 -22.08 -14.50
CA ILE A 183 -2.47 -23.01 -13.37
C ILE A 183 -3.03 -22.30 -12.13
N GLU A 184 -2.78 -20.99 -11.95
CA GLU A 184 -3.23 -20.24 -10.77
C GLU A 184 -4.66 -19.63 -10.91
N LEU A 185 -5.36 -19.92 -12.01
CA LEU A 185 -6.71 -19.40 -12.28
C LEU A 185 -7.85 -20.42 -12.08
N ASN A 186 -7.52 -21.66 -11.69
CA ASN A 186 -8.50 -22.69 -11.31
C ASN A 186 -8.61 -22.82 -9.80
#